data_AF-A0A919ZNX3-F1
#
_entry.id   AF-A0A919ZNX3-F1
#
_cell.length_a   1.000
_cell.length_b   1.000
_cell.length_c   1.000
_cell.angle_alpha   90.00
_cell.angle_beta   90.00
_cell.angle_gamma   90.00
#
_symmetry.space_group_name_H-M   'P 1'
#
loop_
_entity.id
_entity.type
_entity.pdbx_description
1 polymer ?
#
loop_
_entity_poly.entity_id
_entity_poly.type
_entity_poly.pdbx_seq_one_letter_code
_entity_poly.pdbx_strand_id
1 'polypeptide(L)'
;MFPVILFTLCLLMFFCVLLYQKSMLSQYASASSERSAYSWENSHKEPKTGAFPEDEYDRLYWRLADDHMLGSLFGTFGAESASSISVPSEVLEGTLTLQKMSQTAASLPSMYSGTMEYENKFMNRQITTKIDQIVSLPMVGFLLHRDRKIHHSGKATVVEPDEFIRNIELIRYYGARFSGMGTPGDPSEIAQILGKLTGK
;
A
#
# COMPACT_ATOMS: atom_id res chain seq x y z
N MET A 1 18.12 -47.10 21.02
CA MET A 1 17.96 -45.87 21.83
C MET A 1 18.53 -44.64 21.13
N PHE A 2 19.82 -44.62 20.77
CA PHE A 2 20.43 -43.49 20.04
C PHE A 2 19.72 -43.06 18.73
N PRO A 3 19.25 -43.98 17.85
CA PRO A 3 18.59 -43.58 16.60
C PRO A 3 17.25 -42.86 16.81
N VAL A 4 16.52 -43.24 17.87
CA VAL A 4 15.21 -42.66 18.19
C VAL A 4 15.39 -41.23 18.67
N ILE A 5 16.36 -40.98 19.55
CA ILE A 5 16.67 -39.65 20.06
C ILE A 5 17.11 -38.72 18.92
N LEU A 6 18.01 -39.19 18.04
CA LEU A 6 18.44 -38.45 16.86
C LEU A 6 17.26 -38.08 15.96
N PHE A 7 16.38 -39.04 15.68
CA PHE A 7 15.21 -38.82 14.83
C PHE A 7 14.24 -37.80 15.45
N THR A 8 13.97 -37.88 16.75
CA THR A 8 13.13 -36.91 17.46
C THR A 8 13.73 -35.50 17.42
N LEU A 9 15.06 -35.36 17.59
CA LEU A 9 15.74 -34.07 17.48
C LEU A 9 15.65 -33.48 16.07
N CYS A 10 15.86 -34.29 15.03
CA CYS A 10 15.71 -33.87 13.64
C CYS A 10 14.29 -33.37 13.35
N LEU A 11 13.26 -34.09 13.83
CA LEU A 11 11.86 -33.66 13.69
C LEU A 11 11.59 -32.33 14.41
N LEU A 12 12.15 -32.15 15.60
CA LEU A 12 11.97 -30.92 16.37
C LEU A 12 12.67 -29.72 15.69
N MET A 13 13.90 -29.91 15.19
CA MET A 13 14.57 -28.87 14.39
C MET A 13 13.79 -28.53 13.13
N PHE A 14 13.30 -29.53 12.42
CA PHE A 14 12.50 -29.33 11.23
C PHE A 14 11.23 -28.50 11.52
N PHE A 15 10.53 -28.83 12.61
CA PHE A 15 9.36 -28.08 13.05
C PHE A 15 9.70 -26.64 13.43
N CYS A 16 10.83 -26.41 14.12
CA CYS A 16 11.31 -25.08 14.48
C CYS A 16 11.55 -24.21 13.24
N VAL A 17 12.22 -24.75 12.21
CA VAL A 17 12.46 -24.05 10.94
C VAL A 17 11.15 -23.68 10.25
N LEU A 18 10.15 -24.58 10.23
CA LEU A 18 8.84 -24.28 9.64
C LEU A 18 8.10 -23.15 10.36
N LEU A 19 8.17 -23.12 11.69
CA LEU A 19 7.58 -22.04 12.47
C LEU A 19 8.30 -20.71 12.22
N TYR A 20 9.63 -20.73 12.16
CA TYR A 20 10.45 -19.56 11.85
C TYR A 20 10.08 -18.97 10.49
N GLN A 21 10.01 -19.79 9.43
CA GLN A 21 9.66 -19.32 8.08
C GLN A 21 8.28 -18.65 8.05
N LYS A 22 7.28 -19.22 8.73
CA LYS A 22 5.93 -18.62 8.82
C LYS A 22 5.94 -17.28 9.55
N SER A 23 6.60 -17.20 10.71
CA SER A 23 6.65 -15.97 11.50
C SER A 23 7.38 -14.85 10.75
N MET A 24 8.51 -15.19 10.12
CA MET A 24 9.31 -14.24 9.34
C MET A 24 8.50 -13.68 8.16
N LEU A 25 7.79 -14.52 7.41
CA LEU A 25 7.00 -14.07 6.26
C LEU A 25 5.88 -13.10 6.67
N SER A 26 5.22 -13.37 7.81
CA SER A 26 4.22 -12.46 8.37
C SER A 26 4.82 -11.11 8.77
N GLN A 27 6.01 -11.09 9.36
CA GLN A 27 6.69 -9.84 9.73
C GLN A 27 7.05 -9.01 8.50
N TYR A 28 7.53 -9.62 7.41
CA TYR A 28 7.81 -8.90 6.17
C TYR A 28 6.56 -8.33 5.53
N ALA A 29 5.47 -9.10 5.51
CA ALA A 29 4.21 -8.63 4.94
C ALA A 29 3.67 -7.42 5.70
N SER A 30 3.61 -7.49 7.04
CA SER A 30 3.19 -6.37 7.88
C SER A 30 4.13 -5.16 7.78
N ALA A 31 5.44 -5.37 7.90
CA ALA A 31 6.41 -4.29 7.81
C ALA A 31 6.39 -3.58 6.45
N SER A 32 6.16 -4.31 5.36
CA SER A 32 6.00 -3.72 4.03
C SER A 32 4.75 -2.84 3.94
N SER A 33 3.61 -3.32 4.45
CA SER A 33 2.38 -2.53 4.48
C SER A 33 2.53 -1.27 5.35
N GLU A 34 3.12 -1.40 6.53
CA GLU A 34 3.34 -0.29 7.46
C GLU A 34 4.28 0.76 6.90
N ARG A 35 5.40 0.34 6.29
CA ARG A 35 6.36 1.26 5.66
C ARG A 35 5.74 2.02 4.50
N SER A 36 4.99 1.32 3.65
CA SER A 36 4.26 1.94 2.54
C SER A 36 3.22 2.94 3.04
N ALA A 37 2.53 2.64 4.15
CA ALA A 37 1.56 3.55 4.74
C ALA A 37 2.23 4.76 5.41
N TYR A 38 3.40 4.57 6.02
CA TYR A 38 4.18 5.63 6.67
C TYR A 38 4.83 6.58 5.66
N SER A 39 5.32 6.06 4.54
CA SER A 39 5.88 6.87 3.45
C SER A 39 4.82 7.47 2.53
N TRP A 40 3.53 7.23 2.78
CA TRP A 40 2.44 7.63 1.88
C TRP A 40 2.36 9.14 1.66
N GLU A 41 2.78 9.92 2.65
CA GLU A 41 2.75 11.38 2.61
C GLU A 41 3.56 11.97 1.45
N ASN A 42 4.76 11.43 1.22
CA ASN A 42 5.72 11.94 0.24
C ASN A 42 6.41 10.80 -0.51
N SER A 43 6.35 10.83 -1.83
CA SER A 43 7.00 9.85 -2.70
C SER A 43 8.52 9.89 -2.62
N HIS A 44 9.15 10.91 -2.09
CA HIS A 44 10.62 10.94 -1.95
C HIS A 44 11.11 10.33 -0.63
N LYS A 45 10.19 9.84 0.20
CA LYS A 45 10.48 9.27 1.52
C LYS A 45 10.97 7.84 1.40
N GLU A 46 12.19 7.60 1.91
CA GLU A 46 12.75 6.25 1.90
C GLU A 46 11.94 5.33 2.84
N PRO A 47 11.39 4.19 2.36
CA PRO A 47 10.50 3.36 3.16
C PRO A 47 11.15 2.74 4.42
N LYS A 48 12.47 2.62 4.47
CA LYS A 48 13.19 2.01 5.61
C LYS A 48 13.54 3.01 6.70
N THR A 49 13.93 4.22 6.33
CA THR A 49 14.49 5.23 7.24
C THR A 49 13.49 6.36 7.52
N GLY A 50 12.52 6.57 6.62
CA GLY A 50 11.62 7.72 6.67
C GLY A 50 12.27 9.04 6.26
N ALA A 51 13.54 9.03 5.85
CA ALA A 51 14.26 10.23 5.42
C ALA A 51 13.82 10.63 4.01
N PHE A 52 13.74 11.94 3.78
CA PHE A 52 13.55 12.54 2.46
C PHE A 52 14.29 13.88 2.44
N PRO A 53 14.81 14.33 1.29
CA PRO A 53 15.48 15.61 1.18
C PRO A 53 14.50 16.78 1.35
N GLU A 54 14.93 17.86 2.01
CA GLU A 54 14.08 19.00 2.39
C GLU A 54 13.48 19.77 1.22
N ASP A 55 13.95 19.56 -0.01
CA ASP A 55 13.47 20.27 -1.20
C ASP A 55 12.57 19.42 -2.12
N GLU A 56 12.37 18.13 -1.82
CA GLU A 56 11.57 17.24 -2.65
C GLU A 56 10.24 16.88 -1.97
N TYR A 57 9.19 17.62 -2.33
CA TYR A 57 7.83 17.39 -1.87
C TYR A 57 6.89 17.06 -3.02
N ASP A 58 5.93 16.18 -2.74
CA ASP A 58 4.78 15.97 -3.62
C ASP A 58 3.88 17.21 -3.64
N ARG A 59 3.13 17.38 -4.73
CA ARG A 59 2.16 18.49 -4.89
C ARG A 59 1.06 18.40 -3.84
N LEU A 60 0.78 19.49 -3.11
CA LEU A 60 -0.17 19.51 -1.99
C LEU A 60 -1.55 18.87 -2.26
N TYR A 61 -2.10 19.06 -3.45
CA TYR A 61 -3.45 18.59 -3.82
C TYR A 61 -3.44 17.35 -4.73
N TRP A 62 -2.33 16.60 -4.78
CA TRP A 62 -2.22 15.41 -5.62
C TRP A 62 -3.33 14.39 -5.34
N ARG A 63 -3.81 14.27 -4.10
CA ARG A 63 -4.91 13.35 -3.72
C ARG A 63 -6.25 13.72 -4.36
N LEU A 64 -6.47 15.00 -4.65
CA LEU A 64 -7.68 15.45 -5.32
C LEU A 64 -7.62 15.11 -6.82
N ALA A 65 -6.44 15.21 -7.42
CA ALA A 65 -6.21 14.96 -8.85
C ALA A 65 -6.05 13.47 -9.18
N ASP A 66 -5.15 12.77 -8.47
CA ASP A 66 -4.67 11.43 -8.80
C ASP A 66 -5.32 10.32 -7.96
N ASP A 67 -5.91 10.63 -6.81
CA ASP A 67 -6.57 9.64 -5.92
C ASP A 67 -8.11 9.69 -6.04
N HIS A 68 -8.61 10.23 -7.16
CA HIS A 68 -10.03 10.37 -7.54
C HIS A 68 -10.97 10.95 -6.46
N MET A 69 -10.42 11.66 -5.48
CA MET A 69 -11.15 12.15 -4.32
C MET A 69 -12.19 13.22 -4.70
N LEU A 70 -11.92 14.01 -5.76
CA LEU A 70 -12.89 14.98 -6.30
C LEU A 70 -14.21 14.32 -6.70
N GLY A 71 -14.17 13.14 -7.33
CA GLY A 71 -15.38 12.42 -7.72
C GLY A 71 -16.21 12.01 -6.50
N SER A 72 -15.53 11.50 -5.46
CA SER A 72 -16.18 11.12 -4.20
C SER A 72 -16.81 12.31 -3.46
N LEU A 73 -16.23 13.51 -3.57
CA LEU A 73 -16.69 14.72 -2.89
C LEU A 73 -17.86 15.41 -3.59
N PHE A 74 -17.89 15.42 -4.92
CA PHE A 74 -18.91 16.13 -5.71
C PHE A 74 -20.04 15.21 -6.20
N GLY A 75 -20.15 14.00 -5.66
CA GLY A 75 -21.32 13.14 -5.84
C GLY A 75 -21.27 12.18 -7.03
N THR A 76 -20.12 11.99 -7.69
CA THR A 76 -19.94 10.80 -8.55
C THR A 76 -19.66 9.59 -7.65
N PHE A 77 -20.75 9.08 -7.07
CA PHE A 77 -20.78 7.95 -6.17
C PHE A 77 -20.36 6.68 -6.95
N GLY A 78 -19.11 6.22 -6.79
CA GLY A 78 -18.68 4.94 -7.37
C GLY A 78 -17.20 4.80 -7.75
N ALA A 79 -16.37 5.84 -7.65
CA ALA A 79 -14.94 5.70 -7.95
C ALA A 79 -14.18 5.12 -6.74
N GLU A 80 -14.41 3.84 -6.42
CA GLU A 80 -13.46 3.09 -5.58
C GLU A 80 -12.12 3.05 -6.32
N SER A 81 -11.08 3.65 -5.74
CA SER A 81 -9.76 3.65 -6.34
C SER A 81 -8.94 2.53 -5.73
N ALA A 82 -8.73 1.49 -6.54
CA ALA A 82 -7.87 0.36 -6.20
C ALA A 82 -6.70 0.32 -7.17
N SER A 83 -5.47 0.40 -6.64
CA SER A 83 -4.25 0.19 -7.42
C SER A 83 -3.51 -1.04 -6.91
N SER A 84 -2.98 -1.85 -7.83
CA SER A 84 -2.26 -3.07 -7.48
C SER A 84 -0.95 -3.17 -8.25
N ILE A 85 0.10 -3.65 -7.57
CA ILE A 85 1.41 -3.92 -8.16
C ILE A 85 1.92 -5.29 -7.73
N SER A 86 2.75 -5.90 -8.56
CA SER A 86 3.47 -7.12 -8.20
C SER A 86 4.67 -6.79 -7.32
N VAL A 87 5.08 -7.74 -6.50
CA VAL A 87 6.26 -7.64 -5.62
C VAL A 87 7.17 -8.84 -5.92
N PRO A 88 8.50 -8.65 -6.04
CA PRO A 88 9.20 -7.37 -6.07
C PRO A 88 8.97 -6.67 -7.42
N SER A 89 8.93 -5.34 -7.42
CA SER A 89 8.85 -4.52 -8.63
C SER A 89 9.98 -3.51 -8.62
N GLU A 90 10.48 -3.16 -9.79
CA GLU A 90 11.27 -1.94 -9.96
C GLU A 90 10.39 -0.72 -9.68
N VAL A 91 11.03 0.43 -9.40
CA VAL A 91 10.31 1.69 -9.20
C VAL A 91 9.62 2.05 -10.51
N LEU A 92 8.31 2.15 -10.47
CA LEU A 92 7.49 2.42 -11.66
C LEU A 92 7.27 3.93 -11.78
N GLU A 93 7.46 4.45 -12.99
CA GLU A 93 6.98 5.77 -13.38
C GLU A 93 5.52 5.64 -13.85
N GLY A 94 4.60 6.35 -13.20
CA GLY A 94 3.16 6.19 -13.42
C GLY A 94 2.35 7.15 -12.57
N THR A 95 1.17 6.72 -12.11
CA THR A 95 0.42 7.50 -11.11
C THR A 95 1.23 7.56 -9.82
N LEU A 96 1.13 8.70 -9.11
CA LEU A 96 1.88 8.90 -7.88
C LEU A 96 1.60 7.80 -6.83
N THR A 97 0.39 7.25 -6.83
CA THR A 97 0.00 6.08 -6.02
C THR A 97 0.81 4.83 -6.35
N LEU A 98 0.97 4.50 -7.64
CA LEU A 98 1.77 3.36 -8.09
C LEU A 98 3.25 3.57 -7.79
N GLN A 99 3.77 4.79 -8.00
CA GLN A 99 5.15 5.14 -7.69
C GLN A 99 5.45 4.91 -6.20
N LYS A 100 4.60 5.43 -5.30
CA LYS A 100 4.73 5.25 -3.84
C LYS A 100 4.73 3.79 -3.42
N MET A 101 3.81 2.99 -3.97
CA MET A 101 3.78 1.55 -3.69
C MET A 101 5.03 0.84 -4.22
N SER A 102 5.49 1.21 -5.42
CA SER A 102 6.64 0.58 -6.07
C SER A 102 7.95 0.79 -5.31
N GLN A 103 8.13 1.92 -4.62
CA GLN A 103 9.31 2.17 -3.79
C GLN A 103 9.42 1.20 -2.61
N THR A 104 8.29 0.91 -1.97
CA THR A 104 8.29 -0.10 -0.90
C THR A 104 8.45 -1.49 -1.48
N ALA A 105 7.83 -1.79 -2.63
CA ALA A 105 7.99 -3.07 -3.33
C ALA A 105 9.44 -3.33 -3.78
N ALA A 106 10.17 -2.31 -4.22
CA ALA A 106 11.57 -2.40 -4.63
C ALA A 106 12.50 -2.71 -3.45
N SER A 107 12.08 -2.37 -2.23
CA SER A 107 12.86 -2.62 -1.01
C SER A 107 12.80 -4.08 -0.53
N LEU A 108 11.89 -4.90 -1.10
CA LEU A 108 11.70 -6.29 -0.72
C LEU A 108 12.70 -7.22 -1.42
N PRO A 109 13.25 -8.22 -0.71
CA PRO A 109 14.14 -9.21 -1.31
C PRO A 109 13.47 -10.00 -2.45
N SER A 110 14.23 -10.31 -3.51
CA SER A 110 13.77 -11.07 -4.68
C SER A 110 13.30 -12.51 -4.39
N MET A 111 13.59 -13.02 -3.20
CA MET A 111 13.10 -14.33 -2.73
C MET A 111 11.57 -14.33 -2.49
N TYR A 112 10.98 -13.16 -2.29
CA TYR A 112 9.56 -13.01 -2.00
C TYR A 112 8.82 -12.57 -3.26
N SER A 113 7.73 -13.26 -3.60
CA SER A 113 6.83 -12.91 -4.70
C SER A 113 5.47 -12.50 -4.13
N GLY A 114 4.70 -11.62 -4.76
CA GLY A 114 3.38 -11.30 -4.23
C GLY A 114 2.72 -10.10 -4.89
N THR A 115 1.71 -9.54 -4.23
CA THR A 115 1.01 -8.34 -4.69
C THR A 115 0.89 -7.31 -3.56
N MET A 116 1.02 -6.04 -3.89
CA MET A 116 0.68 -4.93 -3.00
C MET A 116 -0.52 -4.21 -3.60
N GLU A 117 -1.55 -3.99 -2.79
CA GLU A 117 -2.82 -3.37 -3.16
C GLU A 117 -3.05 -2.14 -2.28
N TYR A 118 -3.41 -1.01 -2.89
CA TYR A 118 -3.91 0.18 -2.22
C TYR A 118 -5.39 0.31 -2.52
N GLU A 119 -6.19 0.51 -1.48
CA GLU A 119 -7.62 0.76 -1.56
C GLU A 119 -7.94 2.09 -0.89
N ASN A 120 -8.51 3.01 -1.66
CA ASN A 120 -9.04 4.27 -1.15
C ASN A 120 -10.57 4.20 -1.08
N LYS A 121 -11.09 3.99 0.13
CA LYS A 121 -12.49 4.27 0.45
C LYS A 121 -12.51 5.60 1.19
N PHE A 122 -13.45 6.48 0.85
CA PHE A 122 -13.59 7.85 1.38
C PHE A 122 -13.25 8.02 2.88
N MET A 123 -13.65 7.05 3.73
CA MET A 123 -13.38 7.06 5.17
C MET A 123 -12.23 6.14 5.63
N ASN A 124 -11.74 5.23 4.77
CA ASN A 124 -10.74 4.22 5.11
C ASN A 124 -9.77 3.97 3.94
N ARG A 125 -8.53 4.45 4.09
CA ARG A 125 -7.43 4.23 3.14
C ARG A 125 -6.53 3.13 3.68
N GLN A 126 -6.35 2.06 2.91
CA GLN A 126 -5.63 0.88 3.35
C GLN A 126 -4.66 0.38 2.29
N ILE A 127 -3.45 0.02 2.74
CA ILE A 127 -2.46 -0.71 1.96
C ILE A 127 -2.42 -2.14 2.47
N THR A 128 -2.59 -3.09 1.56
CA THR A 128 -2.51 -4.53 1.80
C THR A 128 -1.34 -5.10 1.02
N THR A 129 -0.40 -5.74 1.70
CA THR A 129 0.71 -6.46 1.04
C THR A 129 0.51 -7.95 1.23
N LYS A 130 0.37 -8.69 0.14
CA LYS A 130 0.32 -10.16 0.09
C LYS A 130 1.69 -10.65 -0.36
N ILE A 131 2.33 -11.49 0.45
CA ILE A 131 3.62 -12.08 0.14
C ILE A 131 3.48 -13.61 0.12
N ASP A 132 3.94 -14.17 -0.98
CA ASP A 132 4.05 -15.58 -1.27
C ASP A 132 5.53 -15.97 -1.27
N GLN A 133 5.88 -16.93 -0.40
CA GLN A 133 7.19 -17.55 -0.42
C GLN A 133 7.07 -18.97 -0.97
N ILE A 134 7.79 -19.25 -2.05
CA ILE A 134 7.97 -20.61 -2.55
C ILE A 134 9.04 -21.25 -1.67
N VAL A 135 8.62 -22.08 -0.72
CA VAL A 135 9.57 -22.89 0.07
C VAL A 135 9.67 -24.26 -0.58
N SER A 136 10.73 -24.48 -1.36
CA SER A 136 11.03 -25.83 -1.86
C SER A 136 11.61 -26.67 -0.72
N LEU A 137 10.77 -27.47 -0.08
CA LEU A 137 11.17 -28.43 0.94
C LEU A 137 11.18 -29.81 0.30
N PRO A 138 12.32 -30.27 -0.29
CA PRO A 138 12.36 -31.49 -1.09
C PRO A 138 11.87 -32.73 -0.31
N MET A 139 12.17 -32.83 0.99
CA MET A 139 11.69 -33.94 1.83
C MET A 139 10.18 -33.88 2.10
N VAL A 140 9.59 -32.68 2.27
CA VAL A 140 8.14 -32.53 2.48
C VAL A 140 7.38 -32.75 1.18
N GLY A 141 7.89 -32.20 0.08
CA GLY A 141 7.31 -32.37 -1.25
C GLY A 141 7.28 -33.84 -1.66
N PHE A 142 8.31 -34.62 -1.32
CA PHE A 142 8.33 -36.06 -1.52
C PHE A 142 7.29 -36.82 -0.67
N LEU A 143 7.15 -36.47 0.62
CA LEU A 143 6.20 -37.14 1.52
C LEU A 143 4.74 -36.76 1.27
N LEU A 144 4.47 -35.49 0.93
CA LEU A 144 3.11 -34.93 0.76
C LEU A 144 2.71 -34.72 -0.71
N HIS A 145 3.57 -35.06 -1.68
CA HIS A 145 3.34 -34.90 -3.13
C HIS A 145 2.84 -33.50 -3.52
N ARG A 146 3.27 -32.46 -2.78
CA ARG A 146 2.76 -31.10 -2.97
C ARG A 146 3.79 -30.07 -2.56
N ASP A 147 4.08 -29.15 -3.49
CA ASP A 147 4.82 -27.93 -3.18
C ASP A 147 3.96 -27.04 -2.28
N ARG A 148 4.46 -26.74 -1.08
CA ARG A 148 3.78 -25.84 -0.16
C ARG A 148 4.21 -24.40 -0.45
N LYS A 149 3.33 -23.64 -1.08
CA LYS A 149 3.39 -22.18 -1.05
C LYS A 149 2.91 -21.70 0.32
N ILE A 150 3.69 -20.86 0.98
CA ILE A 150 3.28 -20.20 2.21
C ILE A 150 2.79 -18.80 1.82
N HIS A 151 1.52 -18.53 2.11
CA HIS A 151 0.87 -17.25 1.83
C HIS A 151 0.70 -16.48 3.14
N HIS A 152 1.16 -15.23 3.18
CA HIS A 152 0.89 -14.32 4.30
C HIS A 152 0.52 -12.93 3.77
N SER A 153 -0.32 -12.23 4.51
CA SER A 153 -0.74 -10.87 4.19
C SER A 153 -0.55 -9.94 5.38
N GLY A 154 -0.05 -8.74 5.09
CA GLY A 154 0.02 -7.59 5.99
C GLY A 154 -0.99 -6.54 5.54
N LYS A 155 -1.48 -5.76 6.48
CA LYS A 155 -2.40 -4.65 6.24
C LYS A 155 -2.00 -3.46 7.11
N ALA A 156 -1.99 -2.27 6.55
CA ALA A 156 -1.76 -1.03 7.26
C ALA A 156 -2.71 0.07 6.76
N THR A 157 -3.22 0.87 7.69
CA THR A 157 -4.08 2.02 7.38
C THR A 157 -3.21 3.25 7.18
N VAL A 158 -3.52 4.03 6.14
CA VAL A 158 -2.85 5.29 5.83
C VAL A 158 -3.47 6.41 6.67
N VAL A 159 -2.66 7.06 7.50
CA VAL A 159 -3.11 8.14 8.41
C VAL A 159 -2.34 9.42 8.09
N GLU A 160 -3.07 10.45 7.66
CA GLU A 160 -2.53 11.76 7.27
C GLU A 160 -3.43 12.86 7.87
N PRO A 161 -3.23 13.23 9.14
CA PRO A 161 -4.16 14.09 9.87
C PRO A 161 -4.17 15.53 9.35
N ASP A 162 -3.01 16.02 8.90
CA ASP A 162 -2.82 17.36 8.32
C ASP A 162 -3.58 17.51 7.00
N GLU A 163 -3.51 16.51 6.12
CA GLU A 163 -4.27 16.47 4.86
C GLU A 163 -5.77 16.37 5.11
N PHE A 164 -6.18 15.61 6.13
CA PHE A 164 -7.60 15.52 6.51
C PHE A 164 -8.18 16.88 6.92
N ILE A 165 -7.45 17.64 7.76
CA ILE A 165 -7.85 18.99 8.16
C ILE A 165 -7.93 19.92 6.94
N ARG A 166 -6.91 19.89 6.07
CA ARG A 166 -6.86 20.72 4.84
C ARG A 166 -8.04 20.43 3.93
N ASN A 167 -8.42 19.16 3.78
CA ASN A 167 -9.56 18.76 2.95
C ASN A 167 -10.88 19.24 3.55
N ILE A 168 -11.07 19.11 4.87
CA ILE A 168 -12.28 19.62 5.54
C ILE A 168 -12.38 21.14 5.39
N GLU A 169 -11.29 21.86 5.58
CA GLU A 169 -11.26 23.32 5.43
C GLU A 169 -11.57 23.73 3.98
N LEU A 170 -11.00 23.04 3.00
CA LEU A 170 -11.28 23.26 1.58
C LEU A 170 -12.77 23.04 1.28
N ILE A 171 -13.36 21.94 1.75
CA ILE A 171 -14.79 21.66 1.59
C ILE A 171 -15.63 22.74 2.25
N ARG A 172 -15.29 23.16 3.48
CA ARG A 172 -16.01 24.21 4.19
C ARG A 172 -15.94 25.55 3.47
N TYR A 173 -14.76 25.97 3.03
CA TYR A 173 -14.54 27.26 2.39
C TYR A 173 -15.23 27.33 1.03
N TYR A 174 -14.99 26.34 0.17
CA TYR A 174 -15.61 26.31 -1.15
C TYR A 174 -17.11 26.03 -1.06
N GLY A 175 -17.54 25.12 -0.19
CA GLY A 175 -18.95 24.86 0.07
C GLY A 175 -19.71 26.11 0.50
N ALA A 176 -19.18 26.87 1.47
CA ALA A 176 -19.78 28.13 1.90
C ALA A 176 -19.80 29.18 0.77
N ARG A 177 -18.71 29.30 0.01
CA ARG A 177 -18.62 30.23 -1.13
C ARG A 177 -19.65 29.91 -2.22
N PHE A 178 -19.85 28.63 -2.52
CA PHE A 178 -20.84 28.19 -3.50
C PHE A 178 -22.27 28.27 -2.98
N SER A 179 -22.51 28.12 -1.66
CA SER A 179 -23.84 28.38 -1.08
C SER A 179 -24.19 29.86 -1.02
N GLY A 180 -23.19 30.75 -0.97
CA GLY A 180 -23.36 32.21 -0.93
C GLY A 180 -23.52 32.86 -2.31
N MET A 181 -23.01 32.24 -3.37
CA MET A 181 -23.34 32.57 -4.75
C MET A 181 -24.57 31.78 -5.15
N GLY A 182 -25.75 32.41 -5.24
CA GLY A 182 -27.05 31.78 -5.54
C GLY A 182 -27.20 31.13 -6.94
N THR A 183 -26.12 30.60 -7.52
CA THR A 183 -26.12 29.77 -8.71
C THR A 183 -25.15 28.63 -8.46
N PRO A 184 -25.64 27.39 -8.28
CA PRO A 184 -24.75 26.23 -8.27
C PRO A 184 -24.13 26.16 -9.66
N GLY A 185 -22.86 26.57 -9.77
CA GLY A 185 -22.07 26.31 -10.98
C GLY A 185 -22.08 24.81 -11.20
N ASP A 186 -22.38 24.40 -12.43
CA ASP A 186 -22.50 23.00 -12.82
C ASP A 186 -21.25 22.23 -12.33
N PRO A 187 -21.38 21.15 -11.53
CA PRO A 187 -20.24 20.42 -10.95
C PRO A 187 -19.20 19.98 -11.99
N SER A 188 -19.62 19.86 -13.25
CA SER A 188 -18.78 19.56 -14.43
C SER A 188 -17.79 20.69 -14.76
N GLU A 189 -18.17 21.96 -14.64
CA GLU A 189 -17.30 23.11 -14.90
C GLU A 189 -16.25 23.28 -13.80
N ILE A 190 -16.61 22.96 -12.55
CA ILE A 190 -15.70 23.02 -11.40
C ILE A 190 -14.60 21.97 -11.53
N ALA A 191 -14.94 20.75 -11.95
CA ALA A 191 -13.97 19.70 -12.26
C ALA A 191 -13.01 20.14 -13.39
N GLN A 192 -13.49 20.86 -14.40
CA GLN A 192 -12.64 21.39 -15.47
C GLN A 192 -11.71 22.54 -15.02
N ILE A 193 -12.19 23.44 -14.16
CA ILE A 193 -11.38 24.55 -13.63
C ILE A 193 -10.30 24.01 -12.68
N LEU A 194 -10.65 23.05 -11.82
CA LEU A 194 -9.69 22.38 -10.94
C LEU A 194 -8.68 21.55 -11.74
N GLY A 195 -9.13 20.84 -12.79
CA GLY A 195 -8.25 20.12 -13.72
C GLY A 195 -7.25 21.02 -14.45
N LYS A 196 -7.61 22.28 -14.74
CA LYS A 196 -6.68 23.28 -15.31
C LYS A 196 -5.68 23.81 -14.28
N LEU A 197 -6.05 23.90 -13.01
CA LEU A 197 -5.18 24.36 -11.92
C LEU A 197 -4.21 23.28 -11.42
N THR A 198 -4.53 22.00 -11.62
CA THR A 198 -3.67 20.87 -11.25
C THR A 198 -2.55 20.59 -12.25
N GLY A 199 -2.43 21.39 -13.32
CA GLY A 199 -1.23 21.51 -14.14
C GLY A 199 -0.76 20.21 -14.79
N LYS A 200 -1.23 19.96 -16.02
CA LYS A 200 -0.34 19.48 -17.07
C LYS A 200 0.55 20.62 -17.52
#